data_AF-A0A935VF24-F1
#
_entry.id   AF-A0A935VF24-F1
#
_cell.length_a   1.000
_cell.length_b   1.000
_cell.length_c   1.000
_cell.angle_alpha   90.00
_cell.angle_beta   90.00
_cell.angle_gamma   90.00
#
_symmetry.space_group_name_H-M   'P 1'
#
loop_
_entity.id
_entity.type
_entity.pdbx_description
1 polymer ?
#
loop_
_entity_poly.entity_id
_entity_poly.type
_entity_poly.pdbx_seq_one_letter_code
_entity_poly.pdbx_strand_id
1 'polypeptide(L)'
;MKQKYNFLLLSLILIFSFKLKAQRDNHKNQHTENKFKYENCGCSVKIDLKIHNGLYDDYGGQAISESKEVSIGAVTVANLNDTDNDNIVDNIDNHVIASSSGRNEVDLMKLEIVLKGAYVPTCPDLELKLQGNIKLWKQNTKDEIQSSIIPITSLPLTIWVEAIQPSTSLRDIVIQAIVAEDLKDEVKATAIWVDLNPVDVYYTSSSSPEPSTLGLDALGLLQTINNNHLVLPLGMLSKNGDRYGFGTFAEGNMPSKPNIDLYFWGKILFRFKLIPTDAYSLGIINLDIARRKNTKDYVYYSTDFGPTILPTIPPLPLQIEEANDDPQTGGASDHLDEDRVPNSRGYIFSFDAPLTPNGYNMNLTSTSPPIIVRDLNFVEYVRVSFGEDPSGNILAGSRCSINQSWSLNCSNYCSTSNDSNEPYNDIKQSFSQANGGTRIVTRPRVIGTPRADDGNGSINITAMTNNQNTFILQFNLPSNPNMWRLVKLNMSGDPVHVAWSTNITSTLWEINSTDVKIIINQGSIPFNVINDFIFKVLSIPTFVTNQLNNY
;
A
#
# COMPACT_ATOMS: atom_id res chain seq x y z
N MET A 1 25.77 -48.48 -97.61
CA MET A 1 25.43 -47.83 -96.32
C MET A 1 25.00 -48.79 -95.19
N LYS A 2 24.42 -49.97 -95.45
CA LYS A 2 24.02 -50.92 -94.38
C LYS A 2 25.17 -51.61 -93.61
N GLN A 3 26.38 -51.67 -94.16
CA GLN A 3 27.50 -52.39 -93.53
C GLN A 3 28.27 -51.57 -92.47
N LYS A 4 28.16 -50.23 -92.46
CA LYS A 4 28.83 -49.37 -91.46
C LYS A 4 28.06 -49.24 -90.14
N TYR A 5 26.76 -49.52 -90.13
CA TYR A 5 25.94 -49.43 -88.90
C TYR A 5 26.06 -50.67 -88.00
N ASN A 6 26.32 -51.87 -88.55
CA ASN A 6 26.49 -53.07 -87.74
C ASN A 6 27.80 -53.08 -86.94
N PHE A 7 28.85 -52.42 -87.41
CA PHE A 7 30.13 -52.35 -86.69
C PHE A 7 30.09 -51.38 -85.51
N LEU A 8 29.33 -50.27 -85.62
CA LEU A 8 29.16 -49.32 -84.52
C LEU A 8 28.27 -49.89 -83.42
N LEU A 9 27.23 -50.65 -83.77
CA LEU A 9 26.31 -51.25 -82.79
C LEU A 9 26.98 -52.38 -81.99
N LEU A 10 27.81 -53.22 -82.63
CA LEU A 10 28.58 -54.24 -81.92
C LEU A 10 29.63 -53.64 -80.97
N SER A 11 30.26 -52.52 -81.38
CA SER A 11 31.25 -51.82 -80.55
C SER A 11 30.62 -51.15 -79.32
N LEU A 12 29.41 -50.60 -79.45
CA LEU A 12 28.68 -50.02 -78.32
C LEU A 12 28.22 -51.08 -77.30
N ILE A 13 27.79 -52.26 -77.77
CA ILE A 13 27.33 -53.36 -76.90
C ILE A 13 28.51 -53.98 -76.13
N LEU A 14 29.69 -54.06 -76.74
CA LEU A 14 30.92 -54.52 -76.07
C LEU A 14 31.42 -53.51 -75.02
N ILE A 15 31.39 -52.21 -75.31
CA ILE A 15 31.80 -51.17 -74.35
C ILE A 15 30.83 -51.10 -73.15
N PHE A 16 29.52 -51.27 -73.38
CA PHE A 16 28.54 -51.34 -72.28
C PHE A 16 28.70 -52.62 -71.43
N SER A 17 29.02 -53.76 -72.05
CA SER A 17 29.22 -55.02 -71.32
C SER A 17 30.48 -55.02 -70.46
N PHE A 18 31.56 -54.36 -70.89
CA PHE A 18 32.77 -54.21 -70.07
C PHE A 18 32.58 -53.21 -68.92
N LYS A 19 31.82 -52.12 -69.10
CA LYS A 19 31.49 -51.20 -68.01
C LYS A 19 30.59 -51.84 -66.94
N LEU A 20 29.59 -52.63 -67.36
CA LEU A 20 28.71 -53.33 -66.41
C LEU A 20 29.42 -54.45 -65.64
N LYS A 21 30.43 -55.10 -66.24
CA LYS A 21 31.22 -56.13 -65.54
C LYS A 21 32.22 -55.52 -64.56
N ALA A 22 32.90 -54.44 -64.94
CA ALA A 22 33.79 -53.71 -64.03
C ALA A 22 33.05 -53.08 -62.84
N GLN A 23 31.81 -52.61 -63.04
CA GLN A 23 30.99 -52.07 -61.95
C GLN A 23 30.41 -53.17 -61.04
N ARG A 24 30.17 -54.38 -61.57
CA ARG A 24 29.69 -55.53 -60.81
C ARG A 24 30.78 -56.22 -60.00
N ASP A 25 32.03 -56.23 -60.49
CA ASP A 25 33.17 -56.81 -59.78
C ASP A 25 33.76 -55.84 -58.74
N ASN A 26 33.59 -54.52 -58.88
CA ASN A 26 33.88 -53.55 -57.81
C ASN A 26 32.89 -53.60 -56.64
N HIS A 27 31.70 -54.16 -56.82
CA HIS A 27 30.70 -54.30 -55.75
C HIS A 27 30.78 -55.63 -54.98
N LYS A 28 31.54 -56.62 -55.46
CA LYS A 28 31.63 -57.94 -54.79
C LYS A 28 32.65 -58.01 -53.66
N ASN A 29 33.57 -57.04 -53.55
CA ASN A 29 34.60 -57.02 -52.50
C ASN A 29 34.31 -56.05 -51.34
N GLN A 30 33.13 -55.44 -51.27
CA GLN A 30 32.73 -54.61 -50.13
C GLN A 30 31.88 -55.34 -49.06
N HIS A 31 31.62 -56.64 -49.22
CA HIS A 31 30.62 -57.34 -48.39
C HIS A 31 31.14 -58.27 -47.29
N THR A 32 32.44 -58.31 -46.97
CA THR A 32 32.94 -59.24 -45.94
C THR A 32 33.84 -58.65 -44.87
N GLU A 33 34.03 -57.33 -44.83
CA GLU A 33 34.51 -56.67 -43.62
C GLU A 33 33.55 -55.53 -43.28
N ASN A 34 32.48 -55.86 -42.55
CA ASN A 34 31.60 -54.90 -41.88
C ASN A 34 32.38 -54.16 -40.77
N LYS A 35 33.37 -53.35 -41.17
CA LYS A 35 34.01 -52.35 -40.33
C LYS A 35 33.47 -50.98 -40.74
N PHE A 36 32.14 -50.83 -40.77
CA PHE A 36 31.57 -49.52 -40.55
C PHE A 36 31.93 -49.16 -39.10
N LYS A 37 33.03 -48.42 -38.92
CA LYS A 37 33.17 -47.59 -37.73
C LYS A 37 32.05 -46.58 -37.87
N TYR A 38 30.96 -46.77 -37.12
CA TYR A 38 30.06 -45.67 -36.82
C TYR A 38 30.95 -44.59 -36.18
N GLU A 39 31.29 -43.54 -36.94
CA GLU A 39 31.84 -42.33 -36.34
C GLU A 39 30.86 -41.95 -35.26
N ASN A 40 31.35 -41.99 -34.02
CA ASN A 40 30.65 -41.80 -32.77
C ASN A 40 29.36 -41.00 -32.99
N CYS A 41 28.22 -41.68 -33.23
CA CYS A 41 26.91 -41.05 -33.41
C CYS A 41 26.38 -40.59 -32.04
N GLY A 42 27.30 -40.23 -31.14
CA GLY A 42 27.03 -39.85 -29.77
C GLY A 42 26.30 -38.52 -29.74
N CYS A 43 25.47 -38.36 -28.73
CA CYS A 43 24.74 -37.13 -28.49
C CYS A 43 25.74 -35.97 -28.39
N SER A 44 25.81 -35.12 -29.42
CA SER A 44 26.73 -33.97 -29.47
C SER A 44 25.93 -32.68 -29.23
N VAL A 45 25.09 -32.72 -28.19
CA VAL A 45 24.24 -31.61 -27.80
C VAL A 45 24.91 -30.78 -26.72
N LYS A 46 24.79 -29.46 -26.80
CA LYS A 46 25.00 -28.55 -25.67
C LYS A 46 23.62 -28.12 -25.18
N ILE A 47 23.36 -28.26 -23.89
CA ILE A 47 22.18 -27.68 -23.23
C ILE A 47 22.51 -26.23 -22.86
N ASP A 48 21.54 -25.35 -23.01
CA ASP A 48 21.61 -23.93 -22.71
C ASP A 48 20.31 -23.58 -21.95
N LEU A 49 20.43 -23.32 -20.66
CA LEU A 49 19.37 -22.77 -19.83
C LEU A 49 19.42 -21.25 -19.93
N LYS A 50 18.27 -20.61 -20.07
CA LYS A 50 18.16 -19.15 -19.99
C LYS A 50 17.06 -18.80 -19.02
N ILE A 51 17.47 -18.26 -17.87
CA ILE A 51 16.55 -17.81 -16.85
C ILE A 51 16.29 -16.31 -16.98
N HIS A 52 15.06 -15.91 -16.70
CA HIS A 52 14.64 -14.52 -16.63
C HIS A 52 14.30 -14.16 -15.18
N ASN A 53 14.40 -12.88 -14.83
CA ASN A 53 13.78 -12.38 -13.61
C ASN A 53 12.26 -12.66 -13.62
N GLY A 54 11.64 -12.66 -12.44
CA GLY A 54 10.18 -12.64 -12.33
C GLY A 54 9.57 -11.35 -12.88
N LEU A 55 8.27 -11.20 -12.75
CA LEU A 55 7.51 -10.02 -13.19
C LEU A 55 7.55 -9.85 -14.71
N TYR A 56 7.36 -10.96 -15.43
CA TYR A 56 7.42 -10.96 -16.89
C TYR A 56 6.34 -10.04 -17.49
N ASP A 57 6.76 -9.17 -18.41
CA ASP A 57 5.95 -8.09 -19.02
C ASP A 57 5.42 -7.02 -18.04
N ASP A 58 5.86 -7.03 -16.78
CA ASP A 58 5.42 -6.07 -15.76
C ASP A 58 6.59 -5.60 -14.88
N TYR A 59 7.44 -4.73 -15.43
CA TYR A 59 8.58 -4.15 -14.71
C TYR A 59 9.63 -5.20 -14.25
N GLY A 60 9.68 -6.35 -14.94
CA GLY A 60 10.70 -7.39 -14.82
C GLY A 60 10.86 -8.22 -16.09
N GLY A 61 11.09 -9.54 -15.95
CA GLY A 61 11.18 -10.48 -17.07
C GLY A 61 12.46 -10.41 -17.90
N GLN A 62 13.45 -9.62 -17.48
CA GLN A 62 14.70 -9.48 -18.22
C GLN A 62 15.50 -10.79 -18.16
N ALA A 63 16.03 -11.21 -19.31
CA ALA A 63 16.89 -12.39 -19.40
C ALA A 63 18.21 -12.14 -18.67
N ILE A 64 18.66 -13.12 -17.89
CA ILE A 64 19.98 -13.10 -17.27
C ILE A 64 20.99 -13.60 -18.31
N SER A 65 22.06 -12.84 -18.52
CA SER A 65 23.15 -13.28 -19.41
C SER A 65 23.81 -14.54 -18.87
N GLU A 66 24.23 -15.46 -19.74
CA GLU A 66 24.99 -16.69 -19.37
C GLU A 66 26.06 -16.45 -18.29
N SER A 67 26.91 -15.42 -18.46
CA SER A 67 27.99 -15.12 -17.50
C SER A 67 27.52 -14.74 -16.08
N LYS A 68 26.23 -14.45 -15.91
CA LYS A 68 25.60 -13.97 -14.68
C LYS A 68 24.58 -14.93 -14.09
N GLU A 69 24.11 -15.93 -14.82
CA GLU A 69 23.00 -16.80 -14.37
C GLU A 69 23.34 -17.67 -13.16
N VAL A 70 24.64 -17.97 -12.96
CA VAL A 70 25.13 -18.68 -11.77
C VAL A 70 25.67 -17.70 -10.71
N SER A 71 26.36 -16.64 -11.14
CA SER A 71 27.08 -15.74 -10.24
C SER A 71 26.19 -14.68 -9.59
N ILE A 72 25.17 -14.18 -10.30
CA ILE A 72 24.15 -13.25 -9.81
C ILE A 72 22.82 -13.97 -9.65
N GLY A 73 22.44 -14.75 -10.66
CA GLY A 73 21.15 -15.43 -10.74
C GLY A 73 20.00 -14.49 -11.14
N ALA A 74 18.84 -15.09 -11.39
CA ALA A 74 17.58 -14.36 -11.50
C ALA A 74 17.07 -13.94 -10.12
N VAL A 75 16.18 -12.95 -10.09
CA VAL A 75 15.46 -12.55 -8.88
C VAL A 75 13.96 -12.60 -9.16
N THR A 76 13.19 -13.05 -8.17
CA THR A 76 11.74 -13.01 -8.20
C THR A 76 11.14 -12.77 -6.83
N VAL A 77 9.82 -12.55 -6.75
CA VAL A 77 9.05 -12.51 -5.51
C VAL A 77 8.67 -13.94 -5.10
N ALA A 78 8.73 -14.24 -3.80
CA ALA A 78 8.12 -15.45 -3.28
C ALA A 78 6.60 -15.34 -3.43
N ASN A 79 5.96 -16.32 -4.07
CA ASN A 79 4.57 -16.26 -4.53
C ASN A 79 3.55 -16.39 -3.38
N LEU A 80 3.64 -15.50 -2.40
CA LEU A 80 2.88 -15.50 -1.14
C LEU A 80 1.75 -14.46 -1.14
N ASN A 81 1.58 -13.76 -2.25
CA ASN A 81 0.48 -12.87 -2.54
C ASN A 81 -0.76 -13.64 -3.07
N ASP A 82 -1.79 -12.89 -3.41
CA ASP A 82 -3.09 -13.32 -3.92
C ASP A 82 -3.37 -12.33 -5.05
N THR A 83 -2.73 -12.60 -6.19
CA THR A 83 -2.58 -11.64 -7.30
C THR A 83 -3.90 -11.42 -8.02
N ASP A 84 -4.73 -12.46 -8.11
CA ASP A 84 -6.04 -12.40 -8.75
C ASP A 84 -7.18 -12.06 -7.77
N ASN A 85 -6.90 -11.95 -6.47
CA ASN A 85 -7.85 -11.56 -5.42
C ASN A 85 -9.02 -12.53 -5.28
N ASP A 86 -8.75 -13.84 -5.37
CA ASP A 86 -9.75 -14.89 -5.16
C ASP A 86 -9.77 -15.45 -3.73
N ASN A 87 -8.89 -14.92 -2.85
CA ASN A 87 -8.64 -15.32 -1.46
C ASN A 87 -7.84 -16.63 -1.30
N ILE A 88 -7.19 -17.09 -2.35
CA ILE A 88 -6.26 -18.22 -2.33
C ILE A 88 -4.86 -17.65 -2.59
N VAL A 89 -3.92 -17.95 -1.70
CA VAL A 89 -2.52 -17.52 -1.88
C VAL A 89 -1.94 -18.21 -3.11
N ASP A 90 -1.23 -17.46 -3.94
CA ASP A 90 -0.79 -17.90 -5.26
C ASP A 90 0.01 -19.21 -5.17
N ASN A 91 0.93 -19.41 -4.21
CA ASN A 91 1.72 -20.66 -4.10
C ASN A 91 0.92 -21.96 -3.86
N ILE A 92 -0.33 -21.86 -3.38
CA ILE A 92 -1.27 -22.98 -3.22
C ILE A 92 -2.40 -22.96 -4.25
N ASP A 93 -2.54 -21.88 -5.01
CA ASP A 93 -3.44 -21.80 -6.14
C ASP A 93 -2.79 -22.37 -7.41
N ASN A 94 -3.55 -23.22 -8.11
CA ASN A 94 -3.13 -23.80 -9.38
C ASN A 94 -3.70 -23.01 -10.57
N HIS A 95 -4.37 -21.87 -10.36
CA HIS A 95 -5.04 -21.14 -11.44
C HIS A 95 -5.18 -19.63 -11.20
N VAL A 96 -4.05 -18.92 -11.18
CA VAL A 96 -4.04 -17.48 -10.94
C VAL A 96 -4.39 -16.73 -12.23
N ILE A 97 -5.65 -16.32 -12.38
CA ILE A 97 -6.19 -15.61 -13.56
C ILE A 97 -7.01 -14.40 -13.12
N ALA A 98 -6.78 -13.26 -13.77
CA ALA A 98 -7.39 -11.98 -13.46
C ALA A 98 -8.90 -12.05 -13.13
N SER A 99 -9.25 -11.56 -11.94
CA SER A 99 -10.63 -11.28 -11.52
C SER A 99 -11.04 -9.84 -11.84
N SER A 100 -12.17 -9.38 -11.30
CA SER A 100 -12.63 -7.99 -11.42
C SER A 100 -11.74 -6.97 -10.70
N SER A 101 -10.91 -7.44 -9.76
CA SER A 101 -10.11 -6.60 -8.84
C SER A 101 -8.67 -7.10 -8.66
N GLY A 102 -8.32 -8.21 -9.30
CA GLY A 102 -6.95 -8.69 -9.39
C GLY A 102 -6.51 -8.86 -10.84
N ARG A 103 -5.35 -9.47 -11.05
CA ARG A 103 -4.72 -9.65 -12.35
C ARG A 103 -4.14 -11.05 -12.51
N ASN A 104 -3.57 -11.32 -13.69
CA ASN A 104 -2.90 -12.60 -13.93
C ASN A 104 -1.59 -12.69 -13.14
N GLU A 105 -1.14 -13.91 -12.91
CA GLU A 105 0.16 -14.26 -12.32
C GLU A 105 1.34 -13.51 -12.97
N VAL A 106 2.18 -12.89 -12.15
CA VAL A 106 3.37 -12.15 -12.59
C VAL A 106 4.67 -12.61 -11.91
N ASP A 107 4.61 -13.31 -10.78
CA ASP A 107 5.77 -13.61 -9.92
C ASP A 107 6.61 -14.79 -10.42
N LEU A 108 6.16 -15.47 -11.47
CA LEU A 108 6.90 -16.58 -12.06
C LEU A 108 8.11 -16.12 -12.88
N MET A 109 9.22 -16.85 -12.74
CA MET A 109 10.39 -16.69 -13.61
C MET A 109 10.22 -17.54 -14.86
N LYS A 110 10.52 -16.97 -16.02
CA LYS A 110 10.58 -17.73 -17.28
C LYS A 110 11.92 -18.46 -17.38
N LEU A 111 11.88 -19.75 -17.73
CA LEU A 111 13.06 -20.57 -18.01
C LEU A 111 12.95 -21.19 -19.41
N GLU A 112 13.88 -20.83 -20.29
CA GLU A 112 14.02 -21.42 -21.61
C GLU A 112 15.08 -22.52 -21.58
N ILE A 113 14.73 -23.71 -22.09
CA ILE A 113 15.62 -24.86 -22.22
C ILE A 113 15.89 -25.06 -23.70
N VAL A 114 17.11 -24.75 -24.13
CA VAL A 114 17.51 -24.79 -25.55
C VAL A 114 18.59 -25.84 -25.76
N LEU A 115 18.44 -26.63 -26.83
CA LEU A 115 19.50 -27.50 -27.33
C LEU A 115 20.26 -26.80 -28.46
N LYS A 116 21.58 -26.88 -28.41
CA LYS A 116 22.48 -26.53 -29.51
C LYS A 116 23.20 -27.79 -29.98
N GLY A 117 23.46 -27.91 -31.28
CA GLY A 117 24.14 -29.07 -31.85
C GLY A 117 23.19 -30.14 -32.41
N ALA A 118 23.74 -31.29 -32.78
CA ALA A 118 22.99 -32.39 -33.38
C ALA A 118 22.62 -33.43 -32.32
N TYR A 119 21.34 -33.81 -32.29
CA TYR A 119 20.85 -34.92 -31.47
C TYR A 119 20.39 -36.07 -32.37
N VAL A 120 20.47 -37.28 -31.83
CA VAL A 120 19.95 -38.50 -32.45
C VAL A 120 18.86 -39.08 -31.55
N PRO A 121 17.93 -39.89 -32.08
CA PRO A 121 16.85 -40.49 -31.28
C PRO A 121 17.32 -41.36 -30.09
N THR A 122 18.60 -41.73 -30.05
CA THR A 122 19.21 -42.51 -28.95
C THR A 122 19.84 -41.63 -27.86
N CYS A 123 19.74 -40.30 -27.97
CA CYS A 123 20.16 -39.40 -26.89
C CYS A 123 19.31 -39.66 -25.63
N PRO A 124 19.90 -39.64 -24.43
CA PRO A 124 19.14 -39.65 -23.19
C PRO A 124 18.18 -38.45 -23.12
N ASP A 125 17.07 -38.64 -22.40
CA ASP A 125 16.19 -37.55 -22.04
C ASP A 125 16.89 -36.60 -21.05
N LEU A 126 16.41 -35.35 -20.99
CA LEU A 126 16.94 -34.33 -20.10
C LEU A 126 16.33 -34.51 -18.71
N GLU A 127 17.17 -34.60 -17.67
CA GLU A 127 16.77 -34.56 -16.26
C GLU A 127 16.95 -33.15 -15.70
N LEU A 128 15.90 -32.59 -15.10
CA LEU A 128 15.98 -31.38 -14.28
C LEU A 128 16.22 -31.75 -12.81
N LYS A 129 17.35 -31.31 -12.25
CA LYS A 129 17.60 -31.37 -10.80
C LYS A 129 17.30 -30.02 -10.18
N LEU A 130 16.41 -30.04 -9.20
CA LEU A 130 15.88 -28.86 -8.54
C LEU A 130 16.39 -28.80 -7.10
N GLN A 131 16.91 -27.65 -6.70
CA GLN A 131 17.22 -27.32 -5.31
C GLN A 131 16.54 -26.00 -4.94
N GLY A 132 16.12 -25.91 -3.69
CA GLY A 132 15.35 -24.79 -3.17
C GLY A 132 13.87 -25.10 -3.17
N ASN A 133 13.07 -24.10 -2.83
CA ASN A 133 11.64 -24.25 -2.64
C ASN A 133 10.91 -23.71 -3.86
N ILE A 134 10.84 -24.54 -4.90
CA ILE A 134 10.28 -24.17 -6.19
C ILE A 134 9.29 -25.21 -6.74
N LYS A 135 8.40 -24.75 -7.61
CA LYS A 135 7.55 -25.57 -8.49
C LYS A 135 7.78 -25.18 -9.95
N LEU A 136 7.48 -26.09 -10.86
CA LEU A 136 7.62 -25.88 -12.30
C LEU A 136 6.26 -25.98 -13.00
N TRP A 137 6.01 -25.06 -13.91
CA TRP A 137 4.75 -24.91 -14.63
C TRP A 137 4.97 -24.85 -16.13
N LYS A 138 4.05 -25.43 -16.92
CA LYS A 138 4.08 -25.36 -18.40
C LYS A 138 3.64 -24.00 -18.93
N GLN A 139 2.84 -23.27 -18.17
CA GLN A 139 2.24 -21.99 -18.53
C GLN A 139 2.37 -21.01 -17.37
N ASN A 140 2.32 -19.71 -17.65
CA ASN A 140 2.32 -18.68 -16.62
C ASN A 140 1.03 -18.68 -15.79
N THR A 141 -0.08 -19.23 -16.29
CA THR A 141 -1.33 -19.43 -15.55
C THR A 141 -1.41 -20.77 -14.81
N LYS A 142 -0.25 -21.37 -14.51
CA LYS A 142 -0.10 -22.61 -13.72
C LYS A 142 -0.73 -23.87 -14.30
N ASP A 143 0.08 -24.63 -15.05
CA ASP A 143 -0.19 -26.05 -15.40
C ASP A 143 1.02 -26.90 -14.99
N GLU A 144 0.90 -27.65 -13.88
CA GLU A 144 2.05 -28.25 -13.19
C GLU A 144 2.80 -29.27 -14.05
N ILE A 145 4.14 -29.26 -13.95
CA ILE A 145 5.00 -30.27 -14.53
C ILE A 145 5.20 -31.43 -13.55
N GLN A 146 4.63 -32.58 -13.88
CA GLN A 146 4.66 -33.78 -13.03
C GLN A 146 5.96 -34.59 -13.11
N SER A 147 6.81 -34.33 -14.11
CA SER A 147 8.04 -35.09 -14.38
C SER A 147 9.23 -34.14 -14.57
N SER A 148 10.31 -34.38 -13.84
CA SER A 148 11.60 -33.72 -14.07
C SER A 148 12.35 -34.28 -15.28
N ILE A 149 11.89 -35.39 -15.86
CA ILE A 149 12.43 -35.96 -17.09
C ILE A 149 11.66 -35.37 -18.28
N ILE A 150 12.39 -34.69 -19.16
CA ILE A 150 11.89 -34.01 -20.36
C ILE A 150 12.45 -34.72 -21.60
N PRO A 151 11.61 -35.24 -22.50
CA PRO A 151 12.08 -35.85 -23.72
C PRO A 151 12.92 -34.89 -24.54
N ILE A 152 14.12 -35.32 -24.97
CA ILE A 152 15.03 -34.44 -25.72
C ILE A 152 14.39 -33.93 -27.04
N THR A 153 13.44 -34.69 -27.58
CA THR A 153 12.64 -34.37 -28.78
C THR A 153 11.60 -33.27 -28.56
N SER A 154 11.31 -32.89 -27.31
CA SER A 154 10.38 -31.82 -26.95
C SER A 154 11.03 -30.44 -26.85
N LEU A 155 12.36 -30.37 -27.00
CA LEU A 155 13.14 -29.13 -26.91
C LEU A 155 13.22 -28.42 -28.28
N PRO A 156 13.27 -27.07 -28.32
CA PRO A 156 13.33 -26.15 -27.19
C PRO A 156 11.98 -26.05 -26.45
N LEU A 157 12.06 -25.84 -25.14
CA LEU A 157 10.90 -25.75 -24.25
C LEU A 157 10.99 -24.49 -23.39
N THR A 158 9.86 -23.85 -23.13
CA THR A 158 9.73 -22.81 -22.11
C THR A 158 8.91 -23.36 -20.96
N ILE A 159 9.42 -23.19 -19.75
CA ILE A 159 8.70 -23.50 -18.50
C ILE A 159 8.76 -22.29 -17.58
N TRP A 160 7.90 -22.28 -16.58
CA TRP A 160 7.80 -21.22 -15.60
C TRP A 160 8.17 -21.77 -14.22
N VAL A 161 8.98 -21.01 -13.50
CA VAL A 161 9.51 -21.38 -12.18
C VAL A 161 8.84 -20.51 -11.13
N GLU A 162 8.17 -21.14 -10.19
CA GLU A 162 7.57 -20.48 -9.03
C GLU A 162 8.47 -20.66 -7.82
N ALA A 163 8.69 -19.59 -7.06
CA ALA A 163 9.24 -19.69 -5.72
C ALA A 163 8.12 -19.73 -4.69
N ILE A 164 7.97 -20.87 -4.00
CA ILE A 164 6.84 -21.07 -3.07
C ILE A 164 7.09 -20.50 -1.66
N GLN A 165 8.31 -20.03 -1.39
CA GLN A 165 8.68 -19.33 -0.16
C GLN A 165 9.91 -18.43 -0.39
N PRO A 166 10.23 -17.50 0.53
CA PRO A 166 11.38 -16.62 0.40
C PRO A 166 12.69 -17.39 0.50
N SER A 167 13.70 -16.94 -0.25
CA SER A 167 15.05 -17.49 -0.16
C SER A 167 15.68 -17.22 1.20
N THR A 168 16.41 -18.20 1.70
CA THR A 168 17.18 -18.10 2.95
C THR A 168 18.53 -17.40 2.75
N SER A 169 19.03 -17.41 1.51
CA SER A 169 20.27 -16.74 1.09
C SER A 169 20.24 -16.47 -0.42
N LEU A 170 21.13 -15.61 -0.91
CA LEU A 170 21.24 -15.34 -2.34
C LEU A 170 21.58 -16.60 -3.13
N ARG A 171 20.84 -16.82 -4.23
CA ARG A 171 21.09 -17.89 -5.22
C ARG A 171 20.91 -19.29 -4.63
N ASP A 172 19.99 -19.46 -3.67
CA ASP A 172 19.70 -20.75 -3.05
C ASP A 172 18.77 -21.65 -3.88
N ILE A 173 18.06 -21.07 -4.86
CA ILE A 173 17.35 -21.79 -5.90
C ILE A 173 18.36 -22.18 -6.98
N VAL A 174 18.49 -23.47 -7.27
CA VAL A 174 19.39 -24.00 -8.30
C VAL A 174 18.60 -24.95 -9.21
N ILE A 175 18.70 -24.72 -10.50
CA ILE A 175 18.12 -25.59 -11.53
C ILE A 175 19.25 -26.07 -12.42
N GLN A 176 19.47 -27.38 -12.43
CA GLN A 176 20.45 -28.02 -13.30
C GLN A 176 19.73 -28.86 -14.35
N ALA A 177 20.11 -28.70 -15.61
CA ALA A 177 19.67 -29.58 -16.69
C ALA A 177 20.79 -30.54 -17.05
N ILE A 178 20.50 -31.84 -17.10
CA ILE A 178 21.49 -32.90 -17.29
C ILE A 178 20.99 -33.87 -18.36
N VAL A 179 21.73 -34.05 -19.45
CA VAL A 179 21.49 -35.13 -20.43
C VAL A 179 22.50 -36.25 -20.24
N ALA A 180 23.74 -35.91 -19.88
CA ALA A 180 24.83 -36.82 -19.53
C ALA A 180 25.76 -36.14 -18.53
N GLU A 181 26.70 -36.87 -17.93
CA GLU A 181 27.60 -36.36 -16.88
C GLU A 181 28.40 -35.11 -17.32
N ASP A 182 28.79 -35.05 -18.59
CA ASP A 182 29.52 -33.97 -19.24
C ASP A 182 28.62 -32.98 -20.02
N LEU A 183 27.31 -33.26 -20.12
CA LEU A 183 26.33 -32.44 -20.85
C LEU A 183 25.31 -31.88 -19.87
N LYS A 184 25.71 -30.81 -19.18
CA LYS A 184 24.87 -30.13 -18.19
C LYS A 184 25.00 -28.62 -18.27
N ASP A 185 23.98 -27.96 -17.76
CA ASP A 185 23.95 -26.52 -17.56
C ASP A 185 23.24 -26.16 -16.25
N GLU A 186 23.50 -24.97 -15.71
CA GLU A 186 23.03 -24.55 -14.39
C GLU A 186 22.62 -23.08 -14.38
N VAL A 187 21.46 -22.80 -13.79
CA VAL A 187 21.01 -21.44 -13.46
C VAL A 187 20.67 -21.35 -11.97
N LYS A 188 20.78 -20.14 -11.42
CA LYS A 188 20.39 -19.85 -10.04
C LYS A 188 19.39 -18.72 -9.95
N ALA A 189 18.64 -18.69 -8.86
CA ALA A 189 17.72 -17.60 -8.56
C ALA A 189 17.62 -17.29 -7.06
N THR A 190 17.09 -16.12 -6.75
CA THR A 190 16.76 -15.68 -5.39
C THR A 190 15.30 -15.23 -5.35
N ALA A 191 14.51 -15.78 -4.45
CA ALA A 191 13.16 -15.33 -4.16
C ALA A 191 13.18 -14.35 -2.99
N ILE A 192 12.66 -13.15 -3.19
CA ILE A 192 12.61 -12.11 -2.16
C ILE A 192 11.21 -12.02 -1.55
N TRP A 193 11.17 -11.57 -0.31
CA TRP A 193 9.94 -11.18 0.38
C TRP A 193 10.24 -10.08 1.38
N VAL A 194 9.24 -9.26 1.67
CA VAL A 194 9.30 -8.20 2.65
C VAL A 194 8.33 -8.52 3.78
N ASP A 195 8.91 -8.92 4.90
CA ASP A 195 8.17 -9.33 6.09
C ASP A 195 7.75 -8.12 6.93
N LEU A 196 6.56 -8.19 7.52
CA LEU A 196 6.05 -7.22 8.49
C LEU A 196 5.64 -7.97 9.75
N ASN A 197 6.42 -7.80 10.81
CA ASN A 197 6.06 -8.35 12.11
C ASN A 197 5.04 -7.42 12.80
N PRO A 198 3.97 -7.93 13.42
CA PRO A 198 3.04 -7.07 14.16
C PRO A 198 3.68 -6.19 15.24
N VAL A 199 4.82 -6.60 15.81
CA VAL A 199 5.58 -5.79 16.80
C VAL A 199 6.35 -4.60 16.16
N ASP A 200 6.37 -4.55 14.84
CA ASP A 200 7.05 -3.55 14.01
C ASP A 200 6.08 -2.50 13.45
N VAL A 201 4.89 -2.41 14.06
CA VAL A 201 3.88 -1.38 13.78
C VAL A 201 3.73 -0.49 15.01
N TYR A 202 4.13 0.78 14.91
CA TYR A 202 4.18 1.73 16.03
C TYR A 202 3.11 2.81 15.87
N TYR A 203 2.09 2.76 16.73
CA TYR A 203 0.90 3.63 16.66
C TYR A 203 0.49 4.21 18.03
N THR A 204 1.29 4.04 19.09
CA THR A 204 1.04 4.61 20.42
C THR A 204 2.29 5.25 21.00
N SER A 205 2.16 6.30 21.82
CA SER A 205 3.32 7.00 22.40
C SER A 205 3.89 6.38 23.68
N SER A 206 3.11 5.55 24.40
CA SER A 206 3.48 5.06 25.74
C SER A 206 4.58 4.00 25.78
N SER A 207 4.96 3.43 24.63
CA SER A 207 5.94 2.33 24.55
C SER A 207 6.82 2.34 23.29
N SER A 208 6.72 3.39 22.46
CA SER A 208 7.35 3.36 21.14
C SER A 208 8.81 3.85 21.16
N PRO A 209 9.69 3.17 20.42
CA PRO A 209 11.13 3.43 20.42
C PRO A 209 11.49 4.74 19.71
N GLU A 210 12.67 5.27 20.04
CA GLU A 210 13.30 6.35 19.27
C GLU A 210 13.62 5.85 17.84
N PRO A 211 13.35 6.62 16.77
CA PRO A 211 13.61 6.20 15.38
C PRO A 211 15.02 5.66 15.15
N SER A 212 16.03 6.29 15.75
CA SER A 212 17.43 5.86 15.64
C SER A 212 17.69 4.47 16.23
N THR A 213 16.93 4.07 17.25
CA THR A 213 17.07 2.73 17.88
C THR A 213 16.46 1.63 17.01
N LEU A 214 15.55 1.98 16.10
CA LEU A 214 15.01 1.07 15.09
C LEU A 214 15.98 0.82 13.93
N GLY A 215 17.01 1.66 13.80
CA GLY A 215 17.91 1.66 12.65
C GLY A 215 17.41 2.52 11.49
N LEU A 216 16.42 3.39 11.72
CA LEU A 216 15.95 4.35 10.74
C LEU A 216 17.03 5.42 10.52
N ASP A 217 17.55 5.52 9.31
CA ASP A 217 18.69 6.36 8.94
C ASP A 217 18.41 7.32 7.76
N ALA A 218 17.25 7.20 7.10
CA ALA A 218 16.82 8.14 6.08
C ALA A 218 16.57 9.53 6.67
N LEU A 219 17.35 10.51 6.19
CA LEU A 219 17.33 11.86 6.73
C LEU A 219 15.97 12.56 6.56
N GLY A 220 15.31 12.37 5.41
CA GLY A 220 13.98 12.92 5.14
C GLY A 220 12.97 12.42 6.16
N LEU A 221 12.89 11.10 6.32
CA LEU A 221 12.01 10.43 7.27
C LEU A 221 12.30 10.81 8.73
N LEU A 222 13.58 10.85 9.13
CA LEU A 222 13.98 11.32 10.47
C LEU A 222 13.54 12.76 10.72
N GLN A 223 13.63 13.64 9.71
CA GLN A 223 13.19 15.02 9.80
C GLN A 223 11.66 15.10 9.91
N THR A 224 10.94 14.33 9.11
CA THR A 224 9.47 14.24 9.16
C THR A 224 9.00 13.80 10.55
N ILE A 225 9.62 12.77 11.13
CA ILE A 225 9.28 12.23 12.45
C ILE A 225 9.66 13.19 13.59
N ASN A 226 10.87 13.75 13.58
CA ASN A 226 11.41 14.45 14.75
C ASN A 226 11.22 15.97 14.73
N ASN A 227 10.97 16.59 13.57
CA ASN A 227 10.80 18.03 13.53
C ASN A 227 9.41 18.41 14.04
N ASN A 228 9.36 19.47 14.85
CA ASN A 228 8.13 20.16 15.15
C ASN A 228 7.74 21.00 13.91
N HIS A 229 6.46 20.97 13.55
CA HIS A 229 5.86 21.66 12.41
C HIS A 229 6.14 23.18 12.35
N LEU A 230 6.66 23.78 13.43
CA LEU A 230 6.98 25.21 13.51
C LEU A 230 8.19 25.64 12.66
N VAL A 231 9.10 24.72 12.30
CA VAL A 231 10.37 25.08 11.65
C VAL A 231 10.37 24.76 10.14
N LEU A 232 9.57 23.80 9.70
CA LEU A 232 9.37 23.40 8.30
C LEU A 232 7.94 22.85 8.13
N PRO A 233 7.30 22.99 6.95
CA PRO A 233 5.96 22.46 6.67
C PRO A 233 5.88 20.91 6.66
N LEU A 234 6.90 20.22 7.17
CA LEU A 234 7.11 18.78 7.04
C LEU A 234 7.23 18.05 8.38
N GLY A 235 7.35 18.77 9.50
CA GLY A 235 7.48 18.15 10.82
C GLY A 235 6.14 17.64 11.36
N MET A 236 6.07 16.37 11.77
CA MET A 236 4.82 15.73 12.23
C MET A 236 4.79 15.45 13.74
N LEU A 237 5.85 15.82 14.48
CA LEU A 237 5.92 15.66 15.94
C LEU A 237 4.78 16.40 16.65
N SER A 238 4.11 15.76 17.61
CA SER A 238 3.03 16.39 18.38
C SER A 238 3.55 17.44 19.39
N LYS A 239 2.67 18.23 20.01
CA LYS A 239 3.03 19.27 21.00
C LYS A 239 3.71 18.70 22.24
N ASN A 240 3.30 17.51 22.69
CA ASN A 240 3.89 16.81 23.83
C ASN A 240 5.12 15.99 23.44
N GLY A 241 5.56 16.03 22.18
CA GLY A 241 6.72 15.27 21.70
C GLY A 241 6.41 13.83 21.32
N ASP A 242 5.14 13.45 21.22
CA ASP A 242 4.74 12.13 20.72
C ASP A 242 4.95 12.05 19.20
N ARG A 243 5.66 10.99 18.79
CA ARG A 243 5.92 10.66 17.37
C ARG A 243 4.84 9.79 16.75
N TYR A 244 4.15 9.01 17.57
CA TYR A 244 3.23 7.97 17.13
C TYR A 244 1.87 8.15 17.80
N GLY A 245 0.82 7.66 17.13
CA GLY A 245 -0.55 7.87 17.56
C GLY A 245 -0.96 9.34 17.45
N PHE A 246 -1.95 9.72 18.26
CA PHE A 246 -2.61 11.01 18.15
C PHE A 246 -1.86 12.18 18.81
N GLY A 247 -1.02 11.90 19.82
CA GLY A 247 -0.31 12.92 20.60
C GLY A 247 -1.23 14.00 21.20
N THR A 248 -0.63 15.04 21.80
CA THR A 248 -1.36 16.27 22.17
C THR A 248 -1.26 17.31 21.07
N PHE A 249 -2.35 18.07 20.92
CA PHE A 249 -2.49 19.07 19.89
C PHE A 249 -1.52 20.23 20.06
N ALA A 250 -0.82 20.60 18.98
CA ALA A 250 -0.09 21.86 18.89
C ALA A 250 -1.09 23.00 18.65
N GLU A 251 -1.38 23.79 19.69
CA GLU A 251 -2.04 25.09 19.51
C GLU A 251 -1.10 26.01 18.73
N GLY A 252 -1.21 26.00 17.41
CA GLY A 252 -0.46 26.92 16.57
C GLY A 252 -1.08 28.31 16.62
N ASN A 253 -0.31 29.32 17.04
CA ASN A 253 -0.54 30.70 16.61
C ASN A 253 -0.16 30.79 15.12
N MET A 254 -1.01 30.24 14.24
CA MET A 254 -0.77 30.33 12.80
C MET A 254 -1.15 31.73 12.31
N PRO A 255 -0.27 32.40 11.54
CA PRO A 255 -0.55 33.71 10.99
C PRO A 255 -1.67 33.62 9.94
N SER A 256 -2.88 34.04 10.32
CA SER A 256 -3.98 34.53 9.46
C SER A 256 -4.38 33.72 8.21
N LYS A 257 -3.98 32.46 8.06
CA LYS A 257 -4.45 31.57 7.00
C LYS A 257 -5.42 30.55 7.60
N PRO A 258 -6.74 30.80 7.57
CA PRO A 258 -7.76 29.92 8.15
C PRO A 258 -7.93 28.55 7.45
N ASN A 259 -7.09 28.23 6.46
CA ASN A 259 -7.30 27.12 5.53
C ASN A 259 -6.09 26.15 5.43
N ILE A 260 -5.14 26.20 6.37
CA ILE A 260 -4.07 25.20 6.40
C ILE A 260 -4.49 24.11 7.37
N ASP A 261 -4.73 22.92 6.83
CA ASP A 261 -4.91 21.68 7.57
C ASP A 261 -3.78 21.60 8.61
N LEU A 262 -4.10 21.71 9.91
CA LEU A 262 -3.11 21.32 10.91
C LEU A 262 -2.92 19.82 10.70
N TYR A 263 -1.72 19.29 10.87
CA TYR A 263 -1.48 17.86 10.65
C TYR A 263 -2.12 17.08 11.81
N PHE A 264 -3.42 16.81 11.67
CA PHE A 264 -4.39 16.53 12.74
C PHE A 264 -4.49 15.06 13.14
N TRP A 265 -3.62 14.18 12.65
CA TRP A 265 -4.01 12.78 12.56
C TRP A 265 -2.99 11.81 13.13
N GLY A 266 -3.50 10.67 13.61
CA GLY A 266 -2.72 9.61 14.22
C GLY A 266 -1.56 9.20 13.31
N LYS A 267 -0.36 9.15 13.86
CA LYS A 267 0.85 8.79 13.13
C LYS A 267 1.16 7.33 13.34
N ILE A 268 1.45 6.62 12.26
CA ILE A 268 1.81 5.21 12.31
C ILE A 268 3.15 5.03 11.61
N LEU A 269 4.05 4.25 12.24
CA LEU A 269 5.30 3.84 11.63
C LEU A 269 5.24 2.34 11.40
N PHE A 270 5.45 1.92 10.17
CA PHE A 270 5.68 0.54 9.78
C PHE A 270 7.18 0.31 9.60
N ARG A 271 7.69 -0.81 10.11
CA ARG A 271 9.03 -1.29 9.81
C ARG A 271 8.94 -2.64 9.12
N PHE A 272 9.31 -2.67 7.86
CA PHE A 272 9.35 -3.88 7.05
C PHE A 272 10.77 -4.42 6.93
N LYS A 273 10.92 -5.72 6.70
CA LYS A 273 12.23 -6.38 6.56
C LYS A 273 12.34 -7.17 5.26
N LEU A 274 13.29 -6.81 4.41
CA LEU A 274 13.66 -7.55 3.22
C LEU A 274 14.37 -8.88 3.57
N ILE A 275 13.92 -9.95 2.93
CA ILE A 275 14.43 -11.31 3.06
C ILE A 275 14.77 -11.87 1.66
N PRO A 276 15.99 -12.39 1.43
CA PRO A 276 17.14 -12.29 2.32
C PRO A 276 17.66 -10.83 2.36
N THR A 277 18.22 -10.44 3.50
CA THR A 277 18.66 -9.04 3.76
C THR A 277 19.67 -8.52 2.75
N ASP A 278 20.52 -9.39 2.21
CA ASP A 278 21.55 -9.05 1.22
C ASP A 278 21.03 -9.00 -0.22
N ALA A 279 19.75 -9.31 -0.49
CA ALA A 279 19.17 -9.28 -1.84
C ALA A 279 19.28 -7.90 -2.48
N TYR A 280 19.14 -6.84 -1.69
CA TYR A 280 19.24 -5.47 -2.20
C TYR A 280 20.61 -5.17 -2.82
N SER A 281 21.67 -5.87 -2.40
CA SER A 281 23.02 -5.71 -2.96
C SER A 281 23.15 -6.16 -4.42
N LEU A 282 22.15 -6.87 -4.96
CA LEU A 282 22.10 -7.25 -6.37
C LEU A 282 21.89 -6.04 -7.30
N GLY A 283 21.44 -4.90 -6.78
CA GLY A 283 21.38 -3.62 -7.49
C GLY A 283 20.31 -3.51 -8.57
N ILE A 284 19.35 -4.45 -8.59
CA ILE A 284 18.22 -4.46 -9.54
C ILE A 284 16.85 -4.34 -8.86
N ILE A 285 16.80 -4.42 -7.53
CA ILE A 285 15.57 -4.41 -6.75
C ILE A 285 15.18 -2.97 -6.46
N ASN A 286 13.99 -2.56 -6.90
CA ASN A 286 13.39 -1.29 -6.50
C ASN A 286 12.17 -1.58 -5.63
N LEU A 287 12.12 -1.00 -4.44
CA LEU A 287 11.04 -1.17 -3.48
C LEU A 287 10.24 0.12 -3.40
N ASP A 288 8.94 -0.05 -3.19
CA ASP A 288 7.98 1.01 -2.98
C ASP A 288 7.04 0.57 -1.87
N ILE A 289 6.87 1.40 -0.84
CA ILE A 289 5.82 1.17 0.13
C ILE A 289 4.58 1.87 -0.45
N ALA A 290 3.45 1.20 -0.40
CA ALA A 290 2.26 1.60 -1.13
C ALA A 290 1.05 1.53 -0.21
N ARG A 291 0.13 2.49 -0.37
CA ARG A 291 -1.13 2.47 0.38
C ARG A 291 -2.35 2.52 -0.51
N ARG A 292 -3.36 1.79 -0.06
CA ARG A 292 -4.74 1.95 -0.52
C ARG A 292 -5.55 2.66 0.55
N LYS A 293 -6.00 3.87 0.23
CA LYS A 293 -6.86 4.75 1.02
C LYS A 293 -8.32 4.53 0.62
N ASN A 294 -9.13 4.08 1.58
CA ASN A 294 -10.58 4.03 1.51
C ASN A 294 -11.16 4.97 2.60
N THR A 295 -11.24 6.24 2.27
CA THR A 295 -11.64 7.30 3.20
C THR A 295 -13.06 7.77 2.94
N LYS A 296 -13.88 7.89 3.98
CA LYS A 296 -15.23 8.42 3.89
C LYS A 296 -15.41 9.54 4.92
N ASP A 297 -15.87 10.69 4.43
CA ASP A 297 -16.22 11.82 5.28
C ASP A 297 -17.75 11.93 5.36
N TYR A 298 -18.27 11.90 6.57
CA TYR A 298 -19.68 12.09 6.91
C TYR A 298 -19.87 13.50 7.46
N VAL A 299 -20.54 14.36 6.70
CA VAL A 299 -20.76 15.76 7.04
C VAL A 299 -22.17 15.96 7.56
N TYR A 300 -22.28 16.31 8.83
CA TYR A 300 -23.55 16.64 9.49
C TYR A 300 -23.71 18.15 9.57
N TYR A 301 -24.58 18.71 8.75
CA TYR A 301 -25.02 20.09 8.89
C TYR A 301 -26.07 20.20 9.98
N SER A 302 -26.11 21.33 10.68
CA SER A 302 -27.08 21.49 11.77
C SER A 302 -28.53 21.65 11.33
N THR A 303 -28.77 21.77 10.03
CA THR A 303 -30.11 21.88 9.43
C THR A 303 -30.64 20.53 8.93
N ASP A 304 -29.81 19.49 8.87
CA ASP A 304 -30.11 18.28 8.12
C ASP A 304 -30.30 17.09 9.07
N PHE A 305 -31.29 16.23 8.78
CA PHE A 305 -31.61 15.04 9.58
C PHE A 305 -30.71 13.82 9.30
N GLY A 306 -29.61 13.99 8.56
CA GLY A 306 -28.67 12.92 8.23
C GLY A 306 -27.35 13.43 7.66
N PRO A 307 -26.28 12.61 7.64
CA PRO A 307 -25.01 13.03 7.09
C PRO A 307 -25.07 13.09 5.55
N THR A 308 -24.43 14.10 4.99
CA THR A 308 -23.97 14.04 3.60
C THR A 308 -22.68 13.25 3.57
N ILE A 309 -22.65 12.15 2.80
CA ILE A 309 -21.43 11.37 2.58
C ILE A 309 -20.66 12.03 1.44
N LEU A 310 -19.44 12.49 1.71
CA LEU A 310 -18.55 12.98 0.67
C LEU A 310 -17.89 11.80 -0.04
N PRO A 311 -17.69 11.89 -1.37
CA PRO A 311 -16.98 10.85 -2.10
C PRO A 311 -15.53 10.73 -1.61
N THR A 312 -15.02 9.51 -1.62
CA THR A 312 -13.61 9.21 -1.39
C THR A 312 -12.77 9.87 -2.48
N ILE A 313 -11.80 10.68 -2.09
CA ILE A 313 -10.84 11.31 -3.00
C ILE A 313 -9.43 11.01 -2.47
N PRO A 314 -8.52 10.48 -3.32
CA PRO A 314 -8.82 9.89 -4.63
C PRO A 314 -9.71 8.65 -4.49
N PRO A 315 -10.42 8.24 -5.56
CA PRO A 315 -11.24 7.03 -5.51
C PRO A 315 -10.43 5.80 -5.12
N LEU A 316 -11.09 4.83 -4.49
CA LEU A 316 -10.49 3.54 -4.18
C LEU A 316 -10.11 2.83 -5.50
N PRO A 317 -8.85 2.40 -5.67
CA PRO A 317 -8.43 1.66 -6.84
C PRO A 317 -9.21 0.36 -7.03
N LEU A 318 -9.51 0.03 -8.28
CA LEU A 318 -10.21 -1.20 -8.63
C LEU A 318 -9.31 -2.41 -8.39
N GLN A 319 -8.02 -2.28 -8.72
CA GLN A 319 -7.02 -3.34 -8.59
C GLN A 319 -6.49 -3.40 -7.14
N ILE A 320 -6.30 -4.62 -6.61
CA ILE A 320 -5.95 -4.82 -5.20
C ILE A 320 -4.53 -4.35 -4.85
N GLU A 321 -3.63 -4.34 -5.84
CA GLU A 321 -2.22 -3.93 -5.72
C GLU A 321 -1.96 -2.51 -6.28
N GLU A 322 -3.00 -1.79 -6.68
CA GLU A 322 -2.89 -0.40 -7.14
C GLU A 322 -3.02 0.55 -5.95
N ALA A 323 -2.09 1.49 -5.82
CA ALA A 323 -2.07 2.51 -4.77
C ALA A 323 -2.92 3.74 -5.13
N ASN A 324 -3.33 4.52 -4.14
CA ASN A 324 -3.95 5.83 -4.36
C ASN A 324 -3.50 6.88 -3.35
N ASP A 325 -2.37 6.71 -2.70
CA ASP A 325 -1.84 7.69 -1.76
C ASP A 325 -0.84 8.66 -2.34
N ASP A 326 -0.18 8.29 -3.43
CA ASP A 326 0.94 9.03 -4.02
C ASP A 326 0.64 9.52 -5.43
N PRO A 327 0.06 10.73 -5.58
CA PRO A 327 -0.06 11.33 -6.89
C PRO A 327 1.36 11.59 -7.42
N GLN A 328 1.77 10.80 -8.40
CA GLN A 328 3.05 10.78 -9.13
C GLN A 328 3.51 12.14 -9.73
N THR A 329 2.81 13.24 -9.44
CA THR A 329 2.87 14.53 -10.16
C THR A 329 3.75 15.60 -9.50
N GLY A 330 4.54 15.27 -8.48
CA GLY A 330 5.58 16.16 -7.98
C GLY A 330 6.54 15.43 -7.07
N GLY A 331 7.72 15.06 -7.59
CA GLY A 331 8.71 14.16 -6.97
C GLY A 331 9.36 14.64 -5.67
N ALA A 332 8.56 15.00 -4.67
CA ALA A 332 9.01 15.47 -3.37
C ALA A 332 8.22 14.92 -2.18
N SER A 333 7.05 14.28 -2.35
CA SER A 333 6.28 13.79 -1.19
C SER A 333 6.75 12.42 -0.69
N ASP A 334 6.80 11.43 -1.57
CA ASP A 334 7.02 10.00 -1.23
C ASP A 334 8.39 9.75 -0.56
N HIS A 335 9.43 10.52 -0.89
CA HIS A 335 10.74 10.42 -0.22
C HIS A 335 10.79 10.95 1.23
N LEU A 336 9.71 11.56 1.74
CA LEU A 336 9.71 12.21 3.05
C LEU A 336 9.04 11.38 4.13
N ASP A 337 8.07 10.56 3.77
CA ASP A 337 7.33 9.66 4.64
C ASP A 337 7.76 8.20 4.48
N GLU A 338 8.48 7.83 3.42
CA GLU A 338 8.84 6.41 3.19
C GLU A 338 10.30 6.18 2.76
N ASP A 339 10.83 5.01 3.15
CA ASP A 339 12.13 4.52 2.71
C ASP A 339 11.98 3.62 1.50
N ARG A 340 12.73 3.94 0.45
CA ARG A 340 12.84 3.10 -0.76
C ARG A 340 14.08 2.21 -0.78
N VAL A 341 14.98 2.44 0.19
CA VAL A 341 16.30 1.80 0.26
C VAL A 341 16.41 1.11 1.62
N PRO A 342 16.50 -0.23 1.67
CA PRO A 342 16.73 -0.93 2.92
C PRO A 342 18.06 -0.49 3.55
N ASN A 343 18.04 -0.27 4.87
CA ASN A 343 19.28 -0.03 5.61
C ASN A 343 20.19 -1.29 5.61
N SER A 344 21.36 -1.19 6.23
CA SER A 344 22.33 -2.32 6.32
C SER A 344 21.79 -3.61 6.99
N ARG A 345 20.62 -3.55 7.64
CA ARG A 345 19.94 -4.69 8.28
C ARG A 345 18.73 -5.16 7.47
N GLY A 346 18.48 -4.57 6.30
CA GLY A 346 17.38 -4.91 5.41
C GLY A 346 16.04 -4.30 5.82
N TYR A 347 16.03 -3.29 6.68
CA TYR A 347 14.78 -2.63 7.07
C TYR A 347 14.46 -1.44 6.17
N ILE A 348 13.19 -1.32 5.78
CA ILE A 348 12.58 -0.12 5.21
C ILE A 348 11.42 0.32 6.12
N PHE A 349 11.08 1.60 6.06
CA PHE A 349 10.13 2.22 6.96
C PHE A 349 9.12 3.05 6.18
N SER A 350 7.86 3.04 6.60
CA SER A 350 6.84 3.98 6.15
C SER A 350 6.26 4.68 7.38
N PHE A 351 6.24 6.01 7.35
CA PHE A 351 5.75 6.85 8.41
C PHE A 351 4.67 7.77 7.87
N ASP A 352 3.45 7.34 8.07
CA ASP A 352 2.33 8.03 7.49
C ASP A 352 1.39 8.61 8.52
N ALA A 353 0.83 9.75 8.14
CA ALA A 353 -0.42 10.19 8.70
C ALA A 353 -1.52 9.84 7.71
N PRO A 354 -2.75 9.67 8.20
CA PRO A 354 -3.92 9.63 7.35
C PRO A 354 -4.21 11.05 6.88
N LEU A 355 -3.34 11.55 6.00
CA LEU A 355 -3.53 12.79 5.27
C LEU A 355 -4.65 12.54 4.27
N THR A 356 -5.75 13.28 4.42
CA THR A 356 -6.68 13.45 3.32
C THR A 356 -5.98 14.29 2.26
N PRO A 357 -6.04 13.91 0.97
CA PRO A 357 -5.44 14.72 -0.07
C PRO A 357 -6.05 16.11 -0.02
N ASN A 358 -5.17 17.10 0.07
CA ASN A 358 -5.36 18.48 -0.34
C ASN A 358 -6.82 18.92 -0.52
N GLY A 359 -7.33 19.66 0.46
CA GLY A 359 -8.13 20.81 0.11
C GLY A 359 -9.54 20.52 -0.36
N TYR A 360 -10.29 19.68 0.37
CA TYR A 360 -11.60 20.20 0.77
C TYR A 360 -11.35 21.39 1.69
N ASN A 361 -11.00 22.53 1.07
CA ASN A 361 -11.62 23.78 1.42
C ASN A 361 -13.11 23.49 1.27
N MET A 362 -13.70 22.86 2.28
CA MET A 362 -15.14 22.93 2.43
C MET A 362 -15.36 24.43 2.44
N ASN A 363 -15.84 24.95 1.32
CA ASN A 363 -16.35 26.29 1.22
C ASN A 363 -17.54 26.27 2.17
N LEU A 364 -17.26 26.42 3.46
CA LEU A 364 -18.20 26.60 4.55
C LEU A 364 -18.75 28.02 4.39
N THR A 365 -19.34 28.29 3.23
CA THR A 365 -20.17 29.46 2.97
C THR A 365 -21.49 29.35 3.75
N SER A 366 -21.80 28.13 4.21
CA SER A 366 -22.83 27.87 5.22
C SER A 366 -22.48 28.60 6.52
N THR A 367 -23.40 29.44 6.99
CA THR A 367 -23.37 30.08 8.32
C THR A 367 -23.43 29.07 9.47
N SER A 368 -23.70 27.79 9.19
CA SER A 368 -23.73 26.71 10.16
C SER A 368 -22.50 25.81 10.04
N PRO A 369 -21.64 25.73 11.08
CA PRO A 369 -20.50 24.84 11.08
C PRO A 369 -20.94 23.36 11.12
N PRO A 370 -20.50 22.51 10.18
CA PRO A 370 -20.82 21.09 10.21
C PRO A 370 -19.94 20.32 11.21
N ILE A 371 -20.44 19.16 11.63
CA ILE A 371 -19.63 18.09 12.23
C ILE A 371 -19.15 17.21 11.07
N ILE A 372 -17.88 16.87 11.04
CA ILE A 372 -17.34 15.90 10.10
C ILE A 372 -16.94 14.66 10.91
N VAL A 373 -17.49 13.50 10.59
CA VAL A 373 -16.95 12.22 11.06
C VAL A 373 -16.17 11.62 9.91
N ARG A 374 -14.93 11.21 10.16
CA ARG A 374 -14.08 10.58 9.16
C ARG A 374 -13.89 9.11 9.52
N ASP A 375 -14.13 8.27 8.54
CA ASP A 375 -13.89 6.83 8.54
C ASP A 375 -12.75 6.58 7.54
N LEU A 376 -11.54 6.45 8.06
CA LEU A 376 -10.34 6.38 7.25
C LEU A 376 -9.78 4.97 7.33
N ASN A 377 -9.91 4.21 6.25
CA ASN A 377 -9.41 2.84 6.18
C ASN A 377 -8.24 2.79 5.20
N PHE A 378 -7.21 2.05 5.58
CA PHE A 378 -5.96 1.98 4.85
C PHE A 378 -5.49 0.54 4.74
N VAL A 379 -4.79 0.25 3.65
CA VAL A 379 -4.03 -0.99 3.49
C VAL A 379 -2.62 -0.61 3.07
N GLU A 380 -1.66 -0.96 3.92
CA GLU A 380 -0.22 -0.78 3.69
C GLU A 380 0.38 -2.06 3.10
N TYR A 381 1.27 -1.94 2.13
CA TYR A 381 2.01 -3.07 1.57
C TYR A 381 3.27 -2.59 0.84
N VAL A 382 4.15 -3.51 0.47
CA VAL A 382 5.37 -3.22 -0.29
C VAL A 382 5.25 -3.81 -1.67
N ARG A 383 5.55 -3.01 -2.68
CA ARG A 383 5.71 -3.44 -4.07
C ARG A 383 7.17 -3.53 -4.45
N VAL A 384 7.45 -4.37 -5.43
CA VAL A 384 8.78 -4.55 -5.98
C VAL A 384 8.77 -4.67 -7.48
N SER A 385 9.84 -4.20 -8.08
CA SER A 385 10.14 -4.36 -9.50
C SER A 385 11.63 -4.65 -9.68
N PHE A 386 11.98 -5.10 -10.89
CA PHE A 386 13.35 -5.44 -11.26
C PHE A 386 13.82 -4.54 -12.40
N GLY A 387 14.31 -3.33 -12.05
CA GLY A 387 14.99 -2.41 -12.98
C GLY A 387 14.31 -1.06 -13.19
N GLU A 388 12.99 -0.97 -13.08
CA GLU A 388 12.22 0.29 -13.15
C GLU A 388 11.64 0.64 -11.78
N ASP A 389 11.35 1.91 -11.49
CA ASP A 389 10.79 2.34 -10.19
C ASP A 389 9.27 2.05 -10.15
N PRO A 390 8.75 1.25 -9.19
CA PRO A 390 7.33 0.93 -9.13
C PRO A 390 6.46 2.01 -8.45
N SER A 391 7.06 3.12 -8.01
CA SER A 391 6.39 4.13 -7.17
C SER A 391 5.25 4.90 -7.85
N GLY A 392 4.35 5.38 -7.01
CA GLY A 392 3.15 6.14 -7.37
C GLY A 392 1.92 5.27 -7.67
N ASN A 393 0.82 5.91 -8.07
CA ASN A 393 -0.48 5.23 -8.17
C ASN A 393 -0.67 4.28 -9.36
N ILE A 394 0.36 4.05 -10.19
CA ILE A 394 0.24 3.09 -11.29
C ILE A 394 0.40 1.66 -10.76
N LEU A 395 -0.33 0.71 -11.32
CA LEU A 395 -0.10 -0.72 -11.08
C LEU A 395 1.18 -1.14 -11.82
N ALA A 396 2.26 -1.35 -11.07
CA ALA A 396 3.58 -1.69 -11.58
C ALA A 396 4.31 -2.62 -10.60
N GLY A 397 5.00 -3.62 -11.14
CA GLY A 397 5.70 -4.63 -10.34
C GLY A 397 4.72 -5.54 -9.59
N SER A 398 5.17 -6.24 -8.55
CA SER A 398 4.31 -7.13 -7.74
C SER A 398 4.35 -6.79 -6.25
N ARG A 399 3.30 -7.16 -5.52
CA ARG A 399 3.26 -7.07 -4.08
C ARG A 399 4.24 -8.08 -3.46
N CYS A 400 5.21 -7.56 -2.74
CA CYS A 400 6.27 -8.31 -2.06
C CYS A 400 6.08 -8.39 -0.54
N SER A 401 4.88 -8.11 -0.02
CA SER A 401 4.57 -8.23 1.40
C SER A 401 3.13 -8.68 1.63
N ILE A 402 2.79 -8.95 2.89
CA ILE A 402 1.38 -9.03 3.28
C ILE A 402 0.71 -7.65 3.17
N ASN A 403 -0.61 -7.65 3.01
CA ASN A 403 -1.44 -6.46 3.22
C ASN A 403 -1.59 -6.21 4.72
N GLN A 404 -1.28 -4.99 5.17
CA GLN A 404 -1.52 -4.55 6.54
C GLN A 404 -2.64 -3.53 6.57
N SER A 405 -3.83 -3.99 6.92
CA SER A 405 -4.97 -3.11 7.14
C SER A 405 -4.81 -2.31 8.43
N TRP A 406 -5.19 -1.04 8.39
CA TRP A 406 -5.31 -0.19 9.57
C TRP A 406 -6.39 0.86 9.37
N SER A 407 -6.99 1.32 10.46
CA SER A 407 -8.09 2.29 10.41
C SER A 407 -7.86 3.44 11.39
N LEU A 408 -8.32 4.62 10.98
CA LEU A 408 -8.38 5.82 11.81
C LEU A 408 -9.81 6.36 11.82
N ASN A 409 -10.45 6.20 12.97
CA ASN A 409 -11.78 6.73 13.20
C ASN A 409 -11.70 7.99 14.05
N CYS A 410 -12.24 9.08 13.51
CA CYS A 410 -12.10 10.38 14.13
C CYS A 410 -13.28 11.29 13.80
N SER A 411 -13.56 12.23 14.70
CA SER A 411 -14.59 13.23 14.49
C SER A 411 -14.02 14.62 14.70
N ASN A 412 -14.29 15.48 13.73
CA ASN A 412 -13.92 16.87 13.73
C ASN A 412 -15.18 17.70 13.90
N TYR A 413 -15.10 18.66 14.82
CA TYR A 413 -16.09 19.70 14.94
C TYR A 413 -15.48 21.02 14.50
N CYS A 414 -15.81 21.47 13.29
CA CYS A 414 -15.31 22.73 12.77
C CYS A 414 -16.12 23.89 13.35
N SER A 415 -15.98 24.22 14.64
CA SER A 415 -16.42 25.53 15.10
C SER A 415 -15.36 26.58 14.85
N THR A 416 -15.78 27.70 14.28
CA THR A 416 -15.16 28.99 14.53
C THR A 416 -15.51 29.40 15.97
N SER A 417 -14.75 28.91 16.95
CA SER A 417 -14.99 29.27 18.36
C SER A 417 -13.77 29.93 18.97
N ASN A 418 -14.03 31.06 19.58
CA ASN A 418 -13.05 31.91 20.21
C ASN A 418 -12.44 31.21 21.45
N ASP A 419 -11.19 31.53 21.75
CA ASP A 419 -10.42 31.01 22.88
C ASP A 419 -11.21 31.12 24.21
N SER A 420 -11.10 30.14 25.13
CA SER A 420 -11.73 30.26 26.47
C SER A 420 -11.16 31.41 27.30
N ASN A 421 -9.95 31.88 26.96
CA ASN A 421 -9.36 33.08 27.56
C ASN A 421 -9.70 34.37 26.80
N GLU A 422 -10.25 34.26 25.58
CA GLU A 422 -10.69 35.38 24.75
C GLU A 422 -11.92 34.96 23.91
N PRO A 423 -13.15 34.94 24.47
CA PRO A 423 -14.37 34.51 23.78
C PRO A 423 -14.80 35.41 22.59
N TYR A 424 -13.91 36.31 22.17
CA TYR A 424 -14.10 37.41 21.23
C TYR A 424 -13.12 37.39 20.04
N ASN A 425 -12.23 36.39 19.94
CA ASN A 425 -11.19 36.29 18.90
C ASN A 425 -11.43 35.10 17.94
N ASP A 426 -11.85 35.39 16.70
CA ASP A 426 -12.50 34.50 15.69
C ASP A 426 -11.67 33.33 15.09
N ILE A 427 -10.51 32.95 15.64
CA ILE A 427 -9.53 32.13 14.88
C ILE A 427 -9.04 30.87 15.62
N LYS A 428 -9.91 30.13 16.32
CA LYS A 428 -9.53 28.80 16.86
C LYS A 428 -10.55 27.70 16.52
N GLN A 429 -10.07 26.64 15.86
CA GLN A 429 -10.79 25.39 15.70
C GLN A 429 -10.47 24.48 16.90
N SER A 430 -11.47 23.84 17.50
CA SER A 430 -11.27 22.90 18.61
C SER A 430 -11.59 21.47 18.18
N PHE A 431 -10.64 20.55 18.39
CA PHE A 431 -10.76 19.14 18.04
C PHE A 431 -10.94 18.32 19.32
N SER A 432 -11.87 17.38 19.28
CA SER A 432 -12.08 16.43 20.37
C SER A 432 -12.24 15.04 19.78
N GLN A 433 -11.34 14.12 20.11
CA GLN A 433 -11.54 12.71 19.81
C GLN A 433 -12.74 12.22 20.63
N ALA A 434 -13.77 11.75 19.95
CA ALA A 434 -15.01 11.33 20.57
C ALA A 434 -15.38 9.93 20.06
N ASN A 435 -15.47 8.97 20.99
CA ASN A 435 -16.00 7.63 20.70
C ASN A 435 -17.51 7.75 20.39
N GLY A 436 -18.14 6.83 19.66
CA GLY A 436 -19.59 6.92 19.49
C GLY A 436 -20.34 6.80 20.82
N GLY A 437 -21.50 7.47 20.89
CA GLY A 437 -22.19 7.73 22.15
C GLY A 437 -21.54 8.82 23.01
N THR A 438 -20.35 9.32 22.66
CA THR A 438 -19.76 10.50 23.30
C THR A 438 -20.60 11.72 22.97
N ARG A 439 -20.83 12.52 24.00
CA ARG A 439 -21.57 13.77 23.91
C ARG A 439 -20.57 14.86 23.58
N ILE A 440 -20.76 15.52 22.45
CA ILE A 440 -19.98 16.68 22.08
C ILE A 440 -20.79 17.90 22.49
N VAL A 441 -20.24 18.71 23.38
CA VAL A 441 -20.76 20.06 23.63
C VAL A 441 -19.89 21.05 22.89
N THR A 442 -20.49 21.82 22.00
CA THR A 442 -19.76 22.87 21.28
C THR A 442 -19.39 23.97 22.26
N ARG A 443 -18.24 24.62 22.05
CA ARG A 443 -17.86 25.77 22.87
C ARG A 443 -18.90 26.90 22.73
N PRO A 444 -19.31 27.59 23.82
CA PRO A 444 -20.20 28.74 23.78
C PRO A 444 -19.65 29.87 22.91
N ARG A 445 -20.51 30.44 22.06
CA ARG A 445 -20.16 31.56 21.17
C ARG A 445 -21.04 32.77 21.43
N VAL A 446 -20.47 33.97 21.56
CA VAL A 446 -21.27 35.19 21.67
C VAL A 446 -21.99 35.50 20.36
N ILE A 447 -23.28 35.81 20.44
CA ILE A 447 -24.11 36.28 19.34
C ILE A 447 -23.95 37.81 19.24
N GLY A 448 -23.23 38.27 18.22
CA GLY A 448 -23.00 39.70 17.97
C GLY A 448 -21.54 40.02 17.69
N THR A 449 -21.24 41.29 17.39
CA THR A 449 -19.86 41.76 17.23
C THR A 449 -19.21 41.88 18.61
N PRO A 450 -18.09 41.18 18.85
CA PRO A 450 -17.30 41.35 20.05
C PRO A 450 -16.96 42.80 20.38
N ARG A 451 -17.01 43.16 21.65
CA ARG A 451 -16.57 44.45 22.18
C ARG A 451 -15.50 44.24 23.24
N ALA A 452 -14.63 45.25 23.41
CA ALA A 452 -13.54 45.20 24.39
C ALA A 452 -14.03 45.07 25.85
N ASP A 453 -15.30 45.35 26.11
CA ASP A 453 -15.98 45.27 27.40
C ASP A 453 -16.85 44.01 27.57
N ASP A 454 -16.84 43.10 26.60
CA ASP A 454 -17.56 41.84 26.74
C ASP A 454 -16.73 40.87 27.62
N GLY A 455 -17.34 40.31 28.66
CA GLY A 455 -16.63 39.71 29.81
C GLY A 455 -15.67 38.55 29.52
N ASN A 456 -14.63 38.41 30.34
CA ASN A 456 -13.58 37.39 30.20
C ASN A 456 -13.74 36.17 31.14
N GLY A 457 -14.99 35.81 31.45
CA GLY A 457 -15.29 34.65 32.28
C GLY A 457 -15.24 33.31 31.52
N SER A 458 -15.33 32.20 32.26
CA SER A 458 -15.37 30.84 31.69
C SER A 458 -16.78 30.26 31.75
N ILE A 459 -17.24 29.60 30.68
CA ILE A 459 -18.50 28.86 30.63
C ILE A 459 -18.18 27.39 30.35
N ASN A 460 -18.38 26.52 31.34
CA ASN A 460 -18.18 25.08 31.23
C ASN A 460 -19.53 24.38 31.09
N ILE A 461 -19.71 23.56 30.05
CA ILE A 461 -20.98 22.86 29.79
C ILE A 461 -20.74 21.36 29.74
N THR A 462 -21.59 20.62 30.43
CA THR A 462 -21.65 19.16 30.42
C THR A 462 -23.00 18.72 29.88
N ALA A 463 -23.02 17.92 28.82
CA ALA A 463 -24.26 17.33 28.31
C ALA A 463 -24.75 16.20 29.22
N MET A 464 -26.03 16.25 29.59
CA MET A 464 -26.71 15.29 30.46
C MET A 464 -27.54 14.27 29.67
N THR A 465 -27.95 14.60 28.44
CA THR A 465 -28.69 13.71 27.52
C THR A 465 -27.96 13.52 26.19
N ASN A 466 -28.44 12.55 25.40
CA ASN A 466 -27.98 12.26 24.04
C ASN A 466 -28.84 12.98 22.98
N ASN A 467 -29.71 13.89 23.39
CA ASN A 467 -30.58 14.60 22.46
C ASN A 467 -29.77 15.72 21.79
N GLN A 468 -29.78 15.74 20.46
CA GLN A 468 -29.19 16.85 19.71
C GLN A 468 -30.05 18.09 19.89
N ASN A 469 -29.48 19.12 20.52
CA ASN A 469 -30.20 20.33 20.88
C ASN A 469 -29.30 21.56 20.69
N THR A 470 -29.86 22.65 20.20
CA THR A 470 -29.19 23.97 20.19
C THR A 470 -29.71 24.80 21.36
N PHE A 471 -28.80 25.43 22.09
CA PHE A 471 -29.11 26.26 23.25
C PHE A 471 -28.60 27.68 23.06
N ILE A 472 -29.32 28.63 23.64
CA ILE A 472 -28.89 30.02 23.82
C ILE A 472 -28.88 30.28 25.33
N LEU A 473 -27.73 30.73 25.83
CA LEU A 473 -27.52 31.17 27.20
C LEU A 473 -27.49 32.70 27.22
N GLN A 474 -28.46 33.32 27.88
CA GLN A 474 -28.66 34.77 27.83
C GLN A 474 -28.39 35.37 29.21
N PHE A 475 -27.58 36.41 29.25
CA PHE A 475 -27.32 37.14 30.49
C PHE A 475 -28.32 38.29 30.64
N ASN A 476 -29.11 38.25 31.72
CA ASN A 476 -29.94 39.35 32.21
C ASN A 476 -31.12 39.81 31.31
N LEU A 477 -32.33 39.42 31.71
CA LEU A 477 -33.56 40.13 31.34
C LEU A 477 -33.88 41.19 32.40
N PRO A 478 -34.44 42.36 32.02
CA PRO A 478 -34.59 43.55 32.86
C PRO A 478 -35.34 43.37 34.19
N SER A 479 -35.97 42.22 34.45
CA SER A 479 -36.71 41.92 35.68
C SER A 479 -35.88 41.29 36.80
N ASN A 480 -34.67 40.77 36.54
CA ASN A 480 -33.81 40.20 37.59
C ASN A 480 -32.31 40.32 37.23
N PRO A 481 -31.65 41.44 37.60
CA PRO A 481 -30.23 41.61 37.35
C PRO A 481 -29.46 40.55 38.13
N ASN A 482 -28.57 39.82 37.45
CA ASN A 482 -27.70 38.74 37.97
C ASN A 482 -28.22 37.29 37.81
N MET A 483 -29.16 37.04 36.91
CA MET A 483 -29.51 35.67 36.52
C MET A 483 -29.24 35.40 35.03
N TRP A 484 -28.80 34.18 34.76
CA TRP A 484 -28.67 33.63 33.42
C TRP A 484 -29.91 32.83 33.06
N ARG A 485 -30.33 32.96 31.80
CA ARG A 485 -31.43 32.21 31.22
C ARG A 485 -30.90 31.22 30.21
N LEU A 486 -31.19 29.94 30.39
CA LEU A 486 -30.98 28.93 29.37
C LEU A 486 -32.25 28.77 28.53
N VAL A 487 -32.07 28.87 27.23
CA VAL A 487 -33.10 28.71 26.21
C VAL A 487 -32.65 27.60 25.26
N LYS A 488 -33.59 26.79 24.78
CA LYS A 488 -33.40 25.73 23.78
C LYS A 488 -34.17 26.11 22.52
N LEU A 489 -33.54 26.02 21.37
CA LEU A 489 -34.21 26.24 20.10
C LEU A 489 -35.04 25.01 19.75
N ASN A 490 -36.33 25.20 19.42
CA ASN A 490 -37.18 24.13 18.91
C ASN A 490 -36.86 23.85 17.42
N MET A 491 -37.57 22.90 16.81
CA MET A 491 -37.38 22.54 15.38
C MET A 491 -37.66 23.70 14.40
N SER A 492 -38.45 24.69 14.82
CA SER A 492 -38.74 25.90 14.04
C SER A 492 -37.68 27.00 14.24
N GLY A 493 -36.69 26.77 15.11
CA GLY A 493 -35.67 27.75 15.49
C GLY A 493 -36.13 28.74 16.56
N ASP A 494 -37.33 28.56 17.13
CA ASP A 494 -37.84 29.47 18.15
C ASP A 494 -37.23 29.19 19.52
N PRO A 495 -36.87 30.24 20.28
CA PRO A 495 -36.32 30.10 21.62
C PRO A 495 -37.39 29.64 22.64
N VAL A 496 -37.20 28.47 23.24
CA VAL A 496 -38.02 27.95 24.35
C VAL A 496 -37.22 27.98 25.64
N HIS A 497 -37.76 28.64 26.68
CA HIS A 497 -37.12 28.69 27.99
C HIS A 497 -36.96 27.28 28.61
N VAL A 498 -35.76 26.98 29.13
CA VAL A 498 -35.44 25.69 29.76
C VAL A 498 -35.24 25.84 31.25
N ALA A 499 -34.32 26.72 31.66
CA ALA A 499 -33.90 26.83 33.05
C ALA A 499 -33.30 28.21 33.36
N TRP A 500 -33.39 28.58 34.63
CA TRP A 500 -32.68 29.73 35.19
C TRP A 500 -31.44 29.25 35.95
N SER A 501 -30.41 30.10 36.01
CA SER A 501 -29.28 29.84 36.88
C SER A 501 -29.63 29.98 38.35
N THR A 502 -29.06 29.11 39.18
CA THR A 502 -28.89 29.36 40.60
C THR A 502 -27.56 30.07 40.83
N ASN A 503 -27.62 31.19 41.53
CA ASN A 503 -26.44 31.94 41.95
C ASN A 503 -25.76 31.17 43.10
N ILE A 504 -24.53 30.69 42.87
CA ILE A 504 -23.73 29.99 43.89
C ILE A 504 -22.90 31.02 44.68
N THR A 505 -22.27 31.95 43.96
CA THR A 505 -21.56 33.12 44.53
C THR A 505 -21.73 34.32 43.60
N SER A 506 -21.36 35.52 44.04
CA SER A 506 -21.44 36.74 43.21
C SER A 506 -20.74 36.65 41.85
N THR A 507 -19.84 35.68 41.65
CA THR A 507 -19.11 35.44 40.40
C THR A 507 -19.32 34.03 39.84
N LEU A 508 -20.19 33.20 40.44
CA LEU A 508 -20.38 31.81 40.03
C LEU A 508 -21.86 31.46 39.92
N TRP A 509 -22.27 31.01 38.74
CA TRP A 509 -23.62 30.53 38.48
C TRP A 509 -23.61 29.08 38.00
N GLU A 510 -24.67 28.36 38.34
CA GLU A 510 -24.93 27.02 37.85
C GLU A 510 -26.32 26.94 37.23
N ILE A 511 -26.43 26.32 36.05
CA ILE A 511 -27.71 25.96 35.44
C ILE A 511 -27.75 24.44 35.35
N ASN A 512 -28.79 23.84 35.93
CA ASN A 512 -29.09 22.43 35.77
C ASN A 512 -30.39 22.27 34.98
N SER A 513 -30.34 21.49 33.91
CA SER A 513 -31.51 21.08 33.13
C SER A 513 -31.46 19.59 32.88
N THR A 514 -32.51 19.05 32.26
CA THR A 514 -32.52 17.64 31.82
C THR A 514 -31.43 17.38 30.78
N ASP A 515 -31.13 18.34 29.90
CA ASP A 515 -30.24 18.15 28.75
C ASP A 515 -28.79 18.57 29.02
N VAL A 516 -28.56 19.57 29.88
CA VAL A 516 -27.22 20.12 30.17
C VAL A 516 -27.06 20.59 31.61
N LYS A 517 -25.81 20.53 32.09
CA LYS A 517 -25.30 21.26 33.26
C LYS A 517 -24.32 22.33 32.79
N ILE A 518 -24.49 23.57 33.25
CA ILE A 518 -23.65 24.72 32.88
C ILE A 518 -23.08 25.34 34.15
N ILE A 519 -21.77 25.56 34.18
CA ILE A 519 -21.06 26.31 35.22
C ILE A 519 -20.48 27.57 34.58
N ILE A 520 -20.85 28.73 35.12
CA ILE A 520 -20.45 30.03 34.60
C ILE A 520 -19.64 30.74 35.68
N ASN A 521 -18.39 31.04 35.40
CA ASN A 521 -17.51 31.78 36.30
C ASN A 521 -17.19 33.14 35.69
N GLN A 522 -17.50 34.22 36.40
CA GLN A 522 -17.18 35.57 35.97
C GLN A 522 -15.68 35.81 36.03
N GLY A 523 -15.11 36.42 34.99
CA GLY A 523 -13.74 36.88 35.01
C GLY A 523 -13.59 38.27 35.64
N SER A 524 -12.41 38.88 35.47
CA SER A 524 -12.14 40.24 35.94
C SER A 524 -12.92 41.32 35.17
N ILE A 525 -13.36 41.02 33.96
CA ILE A 525 -14.27 41.83 33.14
C ILE A 525 -15.64 41.15 33.18
N PRO A 526 -16.69 41.81 33.72
CA PRO A 526 -18.04 41.25 33.79
C PRO A 526 -18.63 40.94 32.42
N PHE A 527 -19.48 39.91 32.33
CA PHE A 527 -20.28 39.68 31.14
C PHE A 527 -21.27 40.85 30.91
N ASN A 528 -21.41 41.29 29.66
CA ASN A 528 -22.34 42.35 29.30
C ASN A 528 -23.76 41.78 29.18
N VAL A 529 -24.77 42.57 29.56
CA VAL A 529 -26.20 42.20 29.50
C VAL A 529 -26.73 41.98 28.08
N ILE A 530 -25.95 42.34 27.06
CA ILE A 530 -26.25 42.06 25.66
C ILE A 530 -25.58 40.77 25.15
N ASN A 531 -24.78 40.09 25.98
CA ASN A 531 -24.08 38.89 25.56
C ASN A 531 -25.01 37.68 25.66
N ASP A 532 -25.48 37.23 24.50
CA ASP A 532 -26.09 35.93 24.33
C ASP A 532 -25.03 34.94 23.85
N PHE A 533 -24.98 33.75 24.43
CA PHE A 533 -24.06 32.69 24.04
C PHE A 533 -24.81 31.53 23.41
N ILE A 534 -24.49 31.17 22.17
CA ILE A 534 -25.03 29.99 21.50
C ILE A 534 -24.08 28.81 21.64
N PHE A 535 -24.63 27.62 21.91
CA PHE A 535 -23.90 26.36 21.87
C PHE A 535 -24.84 25.21 21.47
N LYS A 536 -24.27 24.07 21.09
CA LYS A 536 -25.01 22.86 20.73
C LYS A 536 -24.55 21.69 21.58
N VAL A 537 -25.50 20.85 21.94
CA VAL A 537 -25.22 19.49 22.39
C VAL A 537 -25.46 18.58 21.21
N LEU A 538 -24.43 17.83 20.87
CA LEU A 538 -24.43 16.90 19.75
C LEU A 538 -24.17 15.51 20.33
N SER A 539 -24.99 14.55 19.92
CA SER A 539 -24.72 13.15 20.18
C SER A 539 -24.23 12.54 18.88
N ILE A 540 -23.06 11.91 18.92
CA ILE A 540 -22.61 11.06 17.82
C ILE A 540 -23.58 9.88 17.78
N PRO A 541 -24.36 9.70 16.69
CA PRO A 541 -25.35 8.63 16.63
C PRO A 541 -24.68 7.26 16.81
N THR A 542 -25.30 6.37 17.60
CA THR A 542 -24.71 5.06 17.91
C THR A 542 -24.52 4.19 16.65
N PHE A 543 -25.32 4.42 15.60
CA PHE A 543 -25.16 3.71 14.32
C PHE A 543 -23.84 4.08 13.62
N VAL A 544 -23.30 5.29 13.85
CA VAL A 544 -21.98 5.67 13.36
C VAL A 544 -20.94 4.75 13.99
N THR A 545 -20.95 4.56 15.31
CA THR A 545 -20.08 3.55 15.95
C THR A 545 -20.31 2.12 15.49
N ASN A 546 -21.56 1.72 15.24
CA ASN A 546 -21.81 0.36 14.77
C ASN A 546 -21.27 0.14 13.36
N GLN A 547 -21.26 1.16 12.50
CA GLN A 547 -20.56 1.08 11.21
C GLN A 547 -19.04 1.12 11.40
N LEU A 548 -18.52 1.91 12.34
CA LEU A 548 -17.09 1.99 12.63
C LEU A 548 -16.49 0.75 13.34
N ASN A 549 -17.31 -0.07 14.00
CA ASN A 549 -16.88 -1.28 14.73
C ASN A 549 -17.10 -2.58 13.93
N ASN A 550 -17.73 -2.51 12.75
CA ASN A 550 -18.07 -3.66 11.92
C ASN A 550 -17.10 -3.86 10.74
N TYR A 551 -16.01 -3.09 10.71
CA TYR A 551 -14.83 -3.27 9.88
C TYR A 551 -13.62 -3.40 10.81
#